data_AF-A0AAN8X2Z0-F1
#
_entry.id   AF-A0AAN8X2Z0-F1
#
_cell.length_a   1.000
_cell.length_b   1.000
_cell.length_c   1.000
_cell.angle_alpha   90.00
_cell.angle_beta   90.00
_cell.angle_gamma   90.00
#
_symmetry.space_group_name_H-M   'P 1'
#
loop_
_entity.id
_entity.type
_entity.pdbx_description
1 polymer ?
#
loop_
_entity_poly.entity_id
_entity_poly.type
_entity_poly.pdbx_seq_one_letter_code
_entity_poly.pdbx_strand_id
1 'polypeptide(L)'
;MTLVDPSYFCKKNVEYVIFPEARYMAESRRTCNRIGYEKPYLHGYYGYMVYKTDDYLWEMLDTTVGEVVGILNVPSKDTYPIGRHIWELKRSECNQLIGSSIQLSFSICDNDEFTCSNGDCIPKERRCNAKDDCVDLSDEDCQVIILPKGYRRERPPDNITLEGNPIHLVATINILRFMDISDKRRIINVEFTVDLTWNEPRVKYNNLGDTLEWNKLSVDNRETLWKPE
;
A
#
# COMPACT_ATOMS: atom_id res chain seq x y z
N MET A 1 -0.64 -18.22 2.02
CA MET A 1 0.70 -18.34 1.41
C MET A 1 0.54 -18.26 -0.09
N THR A 2 0.47 -17.05 -0.64
CA THR A 2 0.17 -16.86 -2.05
C THR A 2 1.47 -17.01 -2.82
N LEU A 3 1.54 -18.03 -3.66
CA LEU A 3 2.66 -18.29 -4.56
C LEU A 3 2.75 -17.12 -5.55
N VAL A 4 3.82 -16.34 -5.46
CA VAL A 4 4.03 -15.12 -6.26
C VAL A 4 4.68 -15.50 -7.60
N ASP A 5 3.85 -15.85 -8.59
CA ASP A 5 4.24 -16.16 -9.98
C ASP A 5 5.33 -15.20 -10.54
N PRO A 6 6.35 -15.67 -11.29
CA PRO A 6 7.43 -14.83 -11.85
C PRO A 6 6.96 -13.66 -12.74
N SER A 7 5.73 -13.70 -13.28
CA SER A 7 5.08 -12.55 -13.94
C SER A 7 4.68 -11.42 -12.97
N TYR A 8 4.86 -11.59 -11.66
CA TYR A 8 4.64 -10.58 -10.63
C TYR A 8 5.74 -9.51 -10.56
N PHE A 9 6.96 -9.77 -11.06
CA PHE A 9 8.02 -8.76 -11.12
C PHE A 9 7.58 -7.51 -11.90
N CYS A 10 6.61 -7.68 -12.81
CA CYS A 10 6.19 -6.68 -13.79
C CYS A 10 4.75 -6.19 -13.65
N LYS A 11 4.01 -6.69 -12.65
CA LYS A 11 2.70 -6.13 -12.32
C LYS A 11 2.95 -4.80 -11.59
N LYS A 12 2.57 -3.68 -12.23
CA LYS A 12 2.41 -2.40 -11.54
C LYS A 12 1.62 -2.67 -10.24
N ASN A 13 2.23 -2.40 -9.09
CA ASN A 13 1.71 -2.62 -7.74
C ASN A 13 1.91 -4.04 -7.15
N VAL A 14 3.00 -4.74 -7.44
CA VAL A 14 3.41 -5.87 -6.60
C VAL A 14 4.43 -5.40 -5.56
N GLU A 15 3.97 -5.41 -4.31
CA GLU A 15 4.67 -4.85 -3.16
C GLU A 15 5.70 -5.78 -2.49
N TYR A 16 5.90 -7.04 -2.90
CA TYR A 16 6.76 -7.95 -2.10
C TYR A 16 7.49 -9.04 -2.90
N VAL A 17 8.82 -9.09 -2.78
CA VAL A 17 9.57 -10.36 -2.81
C VAL A 17 9.84 -10.75 -1.37
N ILE A 18 9.08 -11.71 -0.85
CA ILE A 18 9.22 -12.21 0.52
C ILE A 18 10.36 -13.24 0.52
N PHE A 19 11.36 -13.01 1.35
CA PHE A 19 12.42 -13.99 1.65
C PHE A 19 12.12 -14.60 3.03
N PRO A 20 11.22 -15.60 3.14
CA PRO A 20 10.85 -16.18 4.43
C PRO A 20 12.05 -16.84 5.14
N GLU A 21 13.11 -17.20 4.41
CA GLU A 21 14.35 -17.76 4.97
C GLU A 21 15.36 -16.69 5.43
N ALA A 22 15.15 -15.40 5.10
CA ALA A 22 16.10 -14.33 5.44
C ALA A 22 16.13 -13.98 6.94
N ARG A 23 15.03 -14.22 7.67
CA ARG A 23 15.00 -14.05 9.13
C ARG A 23 16.02 -14.97 9.82
N TYR A 24 16.26 -16.16 9.27
CA TYR A 24 17.30 -17.08 9.75
C TYR A 24 18.70 -16.77 9.21
N MET A 25 18.85 -15.92 8.18
CA MET A 25 20.16 -15.47 7.68
C MET A 25 20.73 -14.29 8.47
N ALA A 26 19.87 -13.46 9.07
CA ALA A 26 20.32 -12.39 9.97
C ALA A 26 20.93 -12.95 11.27
N GLU A 27 20.43 -14.10 11.76
CA GLU A 27 20.92 -14.74 12.98
C GLU A 27 21.94 -15.86 12.74
N SER A 28 22.07 -16.36 11.51
CA SER A 28 23.05 -17.38 11.18
C SER A 28 23.99 -16.91 10.08
N ARG A 29 25.28 -16.85 10.41
CA ARG A 29 26.42 -16.84 9.47
C ARG A 29 26.44 -18.10 8.59
N ARG A 30 25.32 -18.49 7.99
CA ARG A 30 25.23 -19.65 7.09
C ARG A 30 25.63 -19.18 5.71
N THR A 31 26.93 -19.23 5.48
CA THR A 31 27.52 -19.29 4.15
C THR A 31 26.88 -20.44 3.36
N CYS A 32 26.43 -20.16 2.14
CA CYS A 32 25.96 -21.21 1.26
C CYS A 32 27.14 -21.84 0.56
N ASN A 33 27.58 -22.98 1.10
CA ASN A 33 28.64 -23.80 0.55
C ASN A 33 28.30 -24.46 -0.79
N ARG A 34 27.21 -24.07 -1.48
CA ARG A 34 26.82 -24.70 -2.76
C ARG A 34 27.57 -24.12 -3.96
N ILE A 35 28.24 -22.96 -3.84
CA ILE A 35 28.97 -22.31 -4.96
C ILE A 35 30.34 -21.69 -4.52
N GLY A 36 30.76 -21.81 -3.26
CA GLY A 36 32.02 -21.18 -2.79
C GLY A 36 31.93 -19.64 -2.69
N TYR A 37 30.73 -19.11 -2.49
CA TYR A 37 30.47 -17.68 -2.34
C TYR A 37 30.43 -17.32 -0.85
N GLU A 38 31.40 -16.55 -0.36
CA GLU A 38 31.53 -16.18 1.05
C GLU A 38 30.80 -14.87 1.44
N LYS A 39 30.13 -14.23 0.47
CA LYS A 39 29.43 -12.95 0.67
C LYS A 39 27.91 -13.15 0.89
N PRO A 40 27.22 -12.20 1.55
CA PRO A 40 25.78 -12.29 1.75
C PRO A 40 25.02 -12.26 0.42
N TYR A 41 23.98 -13.08 0.34
CA TYR A 41 23.09 -13.18 -0.81
C TYR A 41 21.66 -13.51 -0.34
N LEU A 42 20.68 -13.15 -1.14
CA LEU A 42 19.25 -13.43 -0.97
C LEU A 42 18.81 -14.36 -2.11
N HIS A 43 18.08 -15.43 -1.79
CA HIS A 43 17.56 -16.36 -2.79
C HIS A 43 16.04 -16.27 -2.90
N GLY A 44 15.53 -15.98 -4.09
CA GLY A 44 14.10 -15.94 -4.35
C GLY A 44 13.53 -17.35 -4.58
N TYR A 45 12.20 -17.45 -4.56
CA TYR A 45 11.49 -18.71 -4.80
C TYR A 45 11.53 -19.19 -6.27
N TYR A 46 11.81 -18.30 -7.22
CA TYR A 46 11.67 -18.54 -8.67
C TYR A 46 12.97 -18.45 -9.46
N GLY A 47 14.09 -18.76 -8.83
CA GLY A 47 15.38 -18.76 -9.52
C GLY A 47 15.95 -17.37 -9.77
N TYR A 48 15.62 -16.39 -8.95
CA TYR A 48 16.38 -15.14 -8.87
C TYR A 48 17.28 -15.17 -7.64
N MET A 49 18.49 -14.66 -7.78
CA MET A 49 19.46 -14.52 -6.70
C MET A 49 19.94 -13.08 -6.66
N VAL A 50 19.88 -12.45 -5.48
CA VAL A 50 20.43 -11.11 -5.27
C VAL A 50 21.68 -11.26 -4.42
N TYR A 51 22.83 -10.82 -4.93
CA TYR A 51 24.11 -11.04 -4.28
C TYR A 51 24.99 -9.80 -4.33
N LYS A 52 25.86 -9.69 -3.34
CA LYS A 52 26.74 -8.53 -3.17
C LYS A 52 28.04 -8.72 -3.94
N THR A 53 28.20 -8.05 -5.08
CA THR A 53 29.43 -8.14 -5.90
C THR A 53 30.57 -7.32 -5.31
N ASP A 54 30.29 -6.07 -4.94
CA ASP A 54 31.25 -5.12 -4.37
C ASP A 54 30.73 -4.54 -3.06
N ASP A 55 31.54 -3.79 -2.31
CA ASP A 55 31.14 -3.18 -1.04
C ASP A 55 29.89 -2.31 -1.18
N TYR A 56 29.65 -1.70 -2.34
CA TYR A 56 28.53 -0.80 -2.60
C TYR A 56 27.58 -1.27 -3.71
N LEU A 57 27.76 -2.48 -4.24
CA LEU A 57 27.03 -2.95 -5.41
C LEU A 57 26.34 -4.29 -5.13
N TRP A 58 25.05 -4.33 -5.40
CA TRP A 58 24.22 -5.52 -5.41
C TRP A 58 23.75 -5.82 -6.83
N GLU A 59 23.80 -7.08 -7.21
CA GLU A 59 23.34 -7.56 -8.51
C GLU A 59 22.23 -8.58 -8.32
N MET A 60 21.25 -8.53 -9.22
CA MET A 60 20.19 -9.52 -9.33
C MET A 60 20.48 -10.41 -10.53
N LEU A 61 20.73 -11.70 -10.29
CA LEU A 61 20.93 -12.73 -11.29
C LEU A 61 19.67 -13.58 -11.45
N ASP A 62 19.25 -13.75 -12.69
CA ASP A 62 18.33 -14.80 -13.07
C ASP A 62 19.12 -16.11 -13.21
N THR A 63 18.95 -17.02 -12.26
CA THR A 63 19.67 -18.31 -12.22
C THR A 63 19.17 -19.29 -13.29
N THR A 64 18.02 -19.05 -13.91
CA THR A 64 17.51 -19.91 -14.98
C THR A 64 18.20 -19.64 -16.31
N VAL A 65 18.53 -18.37 -16.57
CA VAL A 65 19.21 -17.92 -17.81
C VAL A 65 20.71 -17.68 -17.59
N GLY A 66 21.12 -17.37 -16.36
CA GLY A 66 22.49 -16.99 -16.02
C GLY A 66 22.83 -15.52 -16.34
N GLU A 67 21.82 -14.65 -16.43
CA GLU A 67 22.00 -13.23 -16.77
C GLU A 67 21.63 -12.28 -15.63
N VAL A 68 22.37 -11.18 -15.52
CA VAL A 68 22.07 -10.11 -14.55
C VAL A 68 20.88 -9.30 -15.05
N VAL A 69 19.81 -9.26 -14.24
CA VAL A 69 18.57 -8.54 -14.51
C VAL A 69 18.72 -7.07 -14.20
N GLY A 70 19.35 -6.76 -13.07
CA GLY A 70 19.49 -5.39 -12.61
C GLY A 70 20.51 -5.25 -11.50
N ILE A 71 20.87 -3.99 -11.24
CA ILE A 71 21.87 -3.61 -10.25
C ILE A 71 21.32 -2.55 -9.28
N LEU A 72 21.88 -2.53 -8.09
CA LEU A 72 21.59 -1.55 -7.06
C LEU A 72 22.90 -1.06 -6.44
N ASN A 73 23.09 0.26 -6.46
CA ASN A 73 24.15 0.93 -5.72
C ASN A 73 23.63 1.35 -4.35
N VAL A 74 24.33 0.96 -3.28
CA VAL A 74 23.95 1.28 -1.91
C VAL A 74 24.90 2.34 -1.30
N PRO A 75 24.41 3.17 -0.36
CA PRO A 75 25.21 4.27 0.20
C PRO A 75 26.30 3.82 1.18
N SER A 76 26.16 2.62 1.76
CA SER A 76 27.12 2.07 2.72
C SER A 76 27.32 0.58 2.49
N LYS A 77 28.49 0.06 2.87
CA LYS A 77 28.80 -1.36 2.82
C LYS A 77 27.91 -2.23 3.69
N ASP A 78 27.34 -1.65 4.74
CA ASP A 78 26.48 -2.37 5.68
C ASP A 78 25.00 -2.31 5.27
N THR A 79 24.68 -1.61 4.16
CA THR A 79 23.32 -1.51 3.65
C THR A 79 22.96 -2.74 2.81
N TYR A 80 21.88 -3.39 3.21
CA TYR A 80 21.25 -4.49 2.50
C TYR A 80 20.11 -3.98 1.60
N PRO A 81 19.79 -4.69 0.50
CA PRO A 81 18.73 -4.29 -0.42
C PRO A 81 17.31 -4.58 0.13
N ILE A 82 17.09 -4.47 1.44
CA ILE A 82 15.80 -4.73 2.10
C ILE A 82 15.00 -3.43 2.17
N GLY A 83 13.68 -3.52 2.07
CA GLY A 83 12.80 -2.37 1.90
C GLY A 83 12.62 -2.04 0.43
N ARG A 84 12.29 -0.79 0.13
CA ARG A 84 12.02 -0.28 -1.21
C ARG A 84 13.26 0.41 -1.76
N HIS A 85 13.80 -0.14 -2.83
CA HIS A 85 14.99 0.39 -3.51
C HIS A 85 14.74 0.58 -5.00
N ILE A 86 15.44 1.52 -5.60
CA ILE A 86 15.40 1.77 -7.04
C ILE A 86 16.54 1.00 -7.69
N TRP A 87 16.19 0.04 -8.54
CA TRP A 87 17.11 -0.81 -9.29
C TRP A 87 17.23 -0.33 -10.72
N GLU A 88 18.44 -0.40 -11.26
CA GLU A 88 18.71 -0.13 -12.68
C GLU A 88 18.71 -1.45 -13.45
N LEU A 89 17.86 -1.56 -14.47
CA LEU A 89 17.76 -2.77 -15.29
C LEU A 89 18.95 -2.90 -16.25
N LYS A 90 19.58 -4.09 -16.28
CA LYS A 90 20.63 -4.45 -17.25
C LYS A 90 20.10 -5.21 -18.47
N ARG A 91 18.88 -5.75 -18.38
CA ARG A 91 18.15 -6.33 -19.52
C ARG A 91 16.75 -5.73 -19.63
N SER A 92 16.13 -5.88 -20.81
CA SER A 92 14.72 -5.51 -20.96
C SER A 92 13.83 -6.46 -20.16
N GLU A 93 13.07 -5.93 -19.21
CA GLU A 93 12.17 -6.68 -18.35
C GLU A 93 10.96 -5.80 -18.03
N CYS A 94 9.79 -6.37 -17.79
CA CYS A 94 8.59 -5.60 -17.40
C CYS A 94 8.08 -4.55 -18.37
N ASN A 95 8.23 -4.78 -19.67
CA ASN A 95 7.97 -3.78 -20.72
C ASN A 95 8.81 -2.49 -20.52
N GLN A 96 9.93 -2.60 -19.78
CA GLN A 96 10.90 -1.54 -19.63
C GLN A 96 12.17 -1.88 -20.40
N LEU A 97 12.86 -0.82 -20.84
CA LEU A 97 14.08 -0.93 -21.62
C LEU A 97 15.30 -1.09 -20.71
N ILE A 98 16.41 -1.52 -21.30
CA ILE A 98 17.72 -1.54 -20.63
C ILE A 98 18.06 -0.14 -20.13
N GLY A 99 18.55 -0.04 -18.89
CA GLY A 99 18.87 1.21 -18.21
C GLY A 99 17.68 1.90 -17.54
N SER A 100 16.48 1.32 -17.60
CA SER A 100 15.31 1.86 -16.89
C SER A 100 15.43 1.65 -15.39
N SER A 101 14.91 2.59 -14.60
CA SER A 101 14.85 2.50 -13.14
C SER A 101 13.52 1.92 -12.68
N ILE A 102 13.56 0.82 -11.93
CA ILE A 102 12.39 0.18 -11.34
C ILE A 102 12.46 0.19 -9.82
N GLN A 103 11.32 0.43 -9.17
CA GLN A 103 11.23 0.30 -7.71
C GLN A 103 10.88 -1.13 -7.36
N LEU A 104 11.75 -1.78 -6.58
CA LEU A 104 11.54 -3.13 -6.05
C LEU A 104 11.47 -3.08 -4.54
N SER A 105 10.64 -3.93 -3.96
CA SER A 105 10.53 -4.07 -2.51
C SER A 105 10.85 -5.48 -2.08
N PHE A 106 11.90 -5.61 -1.27
CA PHE A 106 12.31 -6.88 -0.66
C PHE A 106 11.96 -6.85 0.82
N SER A 107 11.33 -7.93 1.29
CA SER A 107 10.85 -8.01 2.67
C SER A 107 11.40 -9.25 3.35
N ILE A 108 11.83 -9.05 4.59
CA ILE A 108 12.16 -10.11 5.56
C ILE A 108 11.10 -10.21 6.66
N CYS A 109 10.05 -9.39 6.58
CA CYS A 109 9.01 -9.30 7.60
C CYS A 109 8.04 -10.47 7.51
N ASP A 110 7.38 -10.77 8.62
CA ASP A 110 6.37 -11.81 8.66
C ASP A 110 5.11 -11.44 7.88
N ASN A 111 4.24 -12.42 7.65
CA ASN A 111 2.96 -12.20 6.97
C ASN A 111 2.03 -11.23 7.71
N ASP A 112 2.21 -11.04 9.03
CA ASP A 112 1.40 -10.13 9.85
C ASP A 112 2.11 -8.79 10.10
N GLU A 113 3.26 -8.58 9.45
CA GLU A 113 4.05 -7.36 9.53
C GLU A 113 3.99 -6.58 8.20
N PHE A 114 4.16 -5.27 8.31
CA PHE A 114 4.35 -4.36 7.21
C PHE A 114 5.83 -3.98 7.12
N THR A 115 6.36 -3.95 5.89
CA THR A 115 7.73 -3.55 5.59
C THR A 115 7.77 -2.08 5.21
N CYS A 116 8.44 -1.29 6.04
CA CYS A 116 8.77 0.12 5.77
C CYS A 116 9.66 0.23 4.51
N SER A 117 9.76 1.42 3.89
CA SER A 117 10.62 1.61 2.71
C SER A 117 12.09 1.44 3.04
N ASN A 118 12.51 1.71 4.28
CA ASN A 118 13.86 1.46 4.76
C ASN A 118 14.15 -0.03 5.06
N GLY A 119 13.13 -0.89 5.04
CA GLY A 119 13.24 -2.32 5.31
C GLY A 119 12.89 -2.75 6.73
N ASP A 120 12.56 -1.82 7.63
CA ASP A 120 12.09 -2.15 8.98
C ASP A 120 10.72 -2.85 8.94
N CYS A 121 10.45 -3.64 9.97
CA CYS A 121 9.20 -4.37 10.14
C CYS A 121 8.39 -3.78 11.30
N ILE A 122 7.13 -3.47 11.03
CA ILE A 122 6.15 -3.07 12.06
C ILE A 122 4.92 -3.97 11.96
N PRO A 123 4.13 -4.14 13.04
CA PRO A 123 2.86 -4.85 12.96
C PRO A 123 1.92 -4.20 11.92
N LYS A 124 1.18 -5.00 11.14
CA LYS A 124 0.29 -4.46 10.10
C LYS A 124 -0.78 -3.52 10.64
N GLU A 125 -1.21 -3.70 11.88
CA GLU A 125 -2.20 -2.83 12.52
C GLU A 125 -1.66 -1.42 12.79
N ARG A 126 -0.33 -1.24 12.72
CA ARG A 126 0.31 0.07 12.85
C ARG A 126 0.44 0.83 11.54
N ARG A 127 0.11 0.22 10.40
CA ARG A 127 0.11 0.94 9.13
C ARG A 127 -1.08 1.90 9.08
N CYS A 128 -0.86 3.15 8.68
CA CYS A 128 -1.90 4.17 8.56
C CYS A 128 -2.59 4.52 9.88
N ASN A 129 -1.85 4.50 11.00
CA ASN A 129 -2.41 4.72 12.32
C ASN A 129 -2.21 6.16 12.84
N ALA A 130 -1.85 7.10 11.95
CA ALA A 130 -1.56 8.50 12.27
C ALA A 130 -0.40 8.66 13.27
N LYS A 131 0.49 7.67 13.34
CA LYS A 131 1.67 7.69 14.19
C LYS A 131 2.87 7.19 13.41
N ASP A 132 3.96 7.94 13.54
CA ASP A 132 5.25 7.61 12.96
C ASP A 132 5.84 6.36 13.67
N ASP A 133 5.57 5.16 13.15
CA ASP A 133 6.14 3.90 13.62
C ASP A 133 7.34 3.46 12.75
N CYS A 134 7.35 3.78 11.45
CA CYS A 134 8.56 3.65 10.62
C CYS A 134 9.49 4.86 10.78
N VAL A 135 10.82 4.63 10.79
CA VAL A 135 11.82 5.72 10.83
C VAL A 135 11.75 6.62 9.60
N ASP A 136 11.31 6.06 8.46
CA ASP A 136 11.17 6.76 7.19
C ASP A 136 9.73 7.26 6.91
N LEU A 137 8.82 7.16 7.90
CA LEU A 137 7.41 7.57 7.82
C LEU A 137 6.58 6.86 6.74
N SER A 138 7.10 5.77 6.20
CA SER A 138 6.48 5.08 5.06
C SER A 138 5.27 4.22 5.40
N ASP A 139 5.01 4.02 6.70
CA ASP A 139 3.79 3.46 7.25
C ASP A 139 2.59 4.39 7.11
N GLU A 140 2.82 5.70 7.04
CA GLU A 140 1.78 6.72 6.92
C GLU A 140 1.52 7.16 5.47
N ASP A 141 2.29 6.64 4.50
CA ASP A 141 1.98 6.78 3.07
C ASP A 141 0.84 5.82 2.67
N CYS A 142 -0.38 6.28 2.90
CA CYS A 142 -1.57 5.46 2.91
C CYS A 142 -2.60 5.85 1.84
N GLN A 143 -2.76 4.99 0.85
CA GLN A 143 -3.90 5.03 -0.05
C GLN A 143 -5.12 4.36 0.61
N VAL A 144 -5.89 5.14 1.37
CA VAL A 144 -7.12 4.68 2.07
C VAL A 144 -8.26 4.39 1.09
N ILE A 145 -8.31 5.11 -0.03
CA ILE A 145 -9.35 4.99 -1.06
C ILE A 145 -8.74 4.62 -2.40
N ILE A 146 -9.28 3.58 -3.03
CA ILE A 146 -9.03 3.22 -4.43
C ILE A 146 -10.31 3.45 -5.23
N LEU A 147 -10.23 4.41 -6.15
CA LEU A 147 -11.30 4.69 -7.11
C LEU A 147 -11.17 3.78 -8.34
N PRO A 148 -12.29 3.23 -8.87
CA PRO A 148 -12.25 2.44 -10.09
C PRO A 148 -11.92 3.33 -11.30
N LYS A 149 -11.40 2.71 -12.36
CA LYS A 149 -11.13 3.43 -13.62
C LYS A 149 -12.42 4.05 -14.16
N GLY A 150 -12.39 5.35 -14.42
CA GLY A 150 -13.55 6.08 -14.93
C GLY A 150 -14.58 6.48 -13.86
N TYR A 151 -14.23 6.39 -12.57
CA TYR A 151 -15.04 6.96 -11.49
C TYR A 151 -15.32 8.45 -11.76
N ARG A 152 -16.58 8.85 -11.61
CA ARG A 152 -17.03 10.25 -11.74
C ARG A 152 -17.80 10.63 -10.49
N ARG A 153 -17.26 11.56 -9.72
CA ARG A 153 -17.87 12.04 -8.48
C ARG A 153 -19.14 12.84 -8.69
N GLU A 154 -19.39 13.28 -9.92
CA GLU A 154 -20.61 13.99 -10.32
C GLU A 154 -21.78 13.02 -10.52
N ARG A 155 -21.49 11.71 -10.66
CA ARG A 155 -22.51 10.70 -10.90
C ARG A 155 -22.85 9.94 -9.61
N PRO A 156 -24.12 9.94 -9.19
CA PRO A 156 -24.59 9.10 -8.09
C PRO A 156 -24.23 7.62 -8.30
N PRO A 157 -23.90 6.85 -7.24
CA PRO A 157 -23.74 5.41 -7.35
C PRO A 157 -25.01 4.74 -7.87
N ASP A 158 -24.85 3.78 -8.78
CA ASP A 158 -25.98 2.99 -9.27
C ASP A 158 -26.44 2.00 -8.18
N ASN A 159 -27.75 1.80 -8.05
CA ASN A 159 -28.29 0.81 -7.12
C ASN A 159 -28.03 -0.61 -7.69
N ILE A 160 -27.21 -1.40 -7.00
CA ILE A 160 -26.79 -2.76 -7.40
C ILE A 160 -27.99 -3.69 -7.60
N THR A 161 -29.12 -3.42 -6.92
CA THR A 161 -30.26 -4.35 -6.91
C THR A 161 -31.16 -4.25 -8.13
N LEU A 162 -31.30 -3.07 -8.76
CA LEU A 162 -32.12 -2.84 -9.95
C LEU A 162 -31.63 -1.57 -10.68
N GLU A 163 -31.22 -1.72 -11.95
CA GLU A 163 -30.86 -0.59 -12.83
C GLU A 163 -31.98 0.46 -12.84
N GLY A 164 -31.65 1.70 -12.48
CA GLY A 164 -32.57 2.84 -12.53
C GLY A 164 -33.29 3.18 -11.22
N ASN A 165 -33.12 2.40 -10.14
CA ASN A 165 -33.69 2.78 -8.86
C ASN A 165 -32.92 3.93 -8.19
N PRO A 166 -33.63 4.86 -7.51
CA PRO A 166 -32.98 5.90 -6.71
C PRO A 166 -32.05 5.32 -5.63
N ILE A 167 -31.04 6.10 -5.25
CA ILE A 167 -30.20 5.79 -4.09
C ILE A 167 -31.02 5.95 -2.82
N HIS A 168 -30.84 5.01 -1.88
CA HIS A 168 -31.37 5.14 -0.53
C HIS A 168 -30.45 6.03 0.32
N LEU A 169 -30.95 7.20 0.69
CA LEU A 169 -30.31 8.12 1.62
C LEU A 169 -31.04 8.06 2.97
N VAL A 170 -30.30 7.90 4.06
CA VAL A 170 -30.84 8.01 5.41
C VAL A 170 -30.47 9.39 5.94
N ALA A 171 -31.47 10.23 6.19
CA ALA A 171 -31.29 11.56 6.78
C ALA A 171 -31.73 11.55 8.24
N THR A 172 -30.81 11.90 9.14
CA THR A 172 -31.07 12.06 10.56
C THR A 172 -31.03 13.54 10.90
N ILE A 173 -32.14 14.07 11.42
CA ILE A 173 -32.24 15.46 11.85
C ILE A 173 -32.10 15.51 13.36
N ASN A 174 -31.06 16.21 13.83
CA ASN A 174 -30.80 16.39 15.26
C ASN A 174 -31.12 17.84 15.64
N ILE A 175 -32.22 18.04 16.38
CA ILE A 175 -32.62 19.37 16.88
C ILE A 175 -31.68 19.74 18.03
N LEU A 176 -30.91 20.82 17.86
CA LEU A 176 -30.03 21.34 18.89
C LEU A 176 -30.81 22.18 19.91
N ARG A 177 -31.61 23.14 19.43
CA ARG A 177 -32.48 23.98 20.28
C ARG A 177 -33.53 24.75 19.49
N PHE A 178 -34.55 25.21 20.21
CA PHE A 178 -35.53 26.18 19.74
C PHE A 178 -35.07 27.59 20.12
N MET A 179 -34.84 28.45 19.12
CA MET A 179 -34.35 29.81 19.31
C MET A 179 -35.46 30.77 19.73
N ASP A 180 -36.59 30.72 19.03
CA ASP A 180 -37.76 31.56 19.29
C ASP A 180 -39.02 30.87 18.73
N ILE A 181 -40.14 31.08 19.43
CA ILE A 181 -41.46 30.57 19.05
C ILE A 181 -42.42 31.77 19.06
N SER A 182 -42.89 32.19 17.89
CA SER A 182 -43.83 33.30 17.76
C SER A 182 -45.19 32.80 17.29
N ASP A 183 -46.16 32.82 18.19
CA ASP A 183 -47.57 32.49 17.92
C ASP A 183 -48.23 33.53 16.98
N LYS A 184 -47.98 34.83 17.22
CA LYS A 184 -48.50 35.93 16.40
C LYS A 184 -48.01 35.84 14.96
N ARG A 185 -46.75 35.44 14.76
CA ARG A 185 -46.13 35.33 13.42
C ARG A 185 -46.23 33.92 12.83
N ARG A 186 -46.63 32.91 13.62
CA ARG A 186 -46.68 31.49 13.23
C ARG A 186 -45.32 30.99 12.71
N ILE A 187 -44.24 31.35 13.40
CA ILE A 187 -42.86 30.98 13.04
C ILE A 187 -42.19 30.34 14.26
N ILE A 188 -41.46 29.26 14.00
CA ILE A 188 -40.56 28.62 14.95
C ILE A 188 -39.16 28.69 14.36
N ASN A 189 -38.23 29.28 15.09
CA ASN A 189 -36.82 29.30 14.72
C ASN A 189 -36.11 28.15 15.44
N VAL A 190 -35.55 27.20 14.67
CA VAL A 190 -34.88 26.00 15.20
C VAL A 190 -33.45 25.97 14.71
N GLU A 191 -32.53 25.64 15.60
CA GLU A 191 -31.16 25.28 15.25
C GLU A 191 -31.06 23.74 15.24
N PHE A 192 -30.62 23.16 14.13
CA PHE A 192 -30.54 21.70 13.94
C PHE A 192 -29.34 21.33 13.07
N THR A 193 -28.90 20.07 13.17
CA THR A 193 -27.95 19.46 12.24
C THR A 193 -28.63 18.38 11.42
N VAL A 194 -28.11 18.12 10.21
CA VAL A 194 -28.58 17.06 9.31
C VAL A 194 -27.41 16.15 9.00
N ASP A 195 -27.54 14.88 9.37
CA ASP A 195 -26.57 13.84 9.06
C ASP A 195 -27.13 12.96 7.95
N LEU A 196 -26.40 12.88 6.83
CA LEU A 196 -26.75 12.02 5.70
C LEU A 196 -25.88 10.77 5.70
N THR A 197 -26.51 9.60 5.59
CA THR A 197 -25.83 8.30 5.47
C THR A 197 -26.24 7.65 4.15
N TRP A 198 -25.25 7.21 3.36
CA TRP A 198 -25.42 6.53 2.09
C TRP A 198 -24.36 5.45 1.89
N ASN A 199 -24.60 4.56 0.93
CA ASN A 199 -23.65 3.52 0.54
C ASN A 199 -22.99 3.88 -0.80
N GLU A 200 -21.66 3.79 -0.87
CA GLU A 200 -20.88 3.99 -2.09
C GLU A 200 -20.16 2.69 -2.47
N PRO A 201 -20.80 1.83 -3.28
CA PRO A 201 -20.28 0.49 -3.57
C PRO A 201 -19.14 0.48 -4.59
N ARG A 202 -18.90 1.58 -5.31
CA ARG A 202 -17.88 1.62 -6.38
C ARG A 202 -16.47 1.76 -5.81
N VAL A 203 -16.35 2.23 -4.57
CA VAL A 203 -15.09 2.59 -3.94
C VAL A 203 -14.56 1.43 -3.11
N LYS A 204 -13.26 1.14 -3.26
CA LYS A 204 -12.58 0.17 -2.40
C LYS A 204 -11.82 0.92 -1.31
N TYR A 205 -12.04 0.52 -0.08
CA TYR A 205 -11.32 1.03 1.09
C TYR A 205 -10.22 0.05 1.50
N ASN A 206 -9.07 0.59 1.88
CA ASN A 206 -7.93 -0.18 2.41
C ASN A 206 -7.63 0.26 3.84
N ASN A 207 -6.93 -0.62 4.57
CA ASN A 207 -6.42 -0.32 5.92
C ASN A 207 -7.52 0.17 6.88
N LEU A 208 -8.69 -0.48 6.82
CA LEU A 208 -9.79 -0.18 7.71
C LEU A 208 -9.42 -0.59 9.14
N GLY A 209 -9.59 0.33 10.08
CA GLY A 209 -9.49 0.04 11.51
C GLY A 209 -10.77 -0.56 12.07
N ASP A 210 -10.68 -1.07 13.29
CA ASP A 210 -11.79 -1.75 13.98
C ASP A 210 -12.90 -0.79 14.45
N THR A 211 -12.64 0.53 14.47
CA THR A 211 -13.62 1.53 14.90
C THR A 211 -13.88 2.58 13.82
N LEU A 212 -15.05 3.20 13.87
CA LEU A 212 -15.45 4.26 12.92
C LEU A 212 -14.53 5.48 12.96
N GLU A 213 -13.94 5.78 14.13
CA GLU A 213 -13.03 6.91 14.31
C GLU A 213 -11.75 6.75 13.48
N TRP A 214 -11.22 5.53 13.39
CA TRP A 214 -10.06 5.20 12.56
C TRP A 214 -10.36 5.24 11.06
N ASN A 215 -11.63 5.08 10.69
CA ASN A 215 -12.06 5.04 9.29
C ASN A 215 -12.51 6.41 8.76
N LYS A 216 -12.25 7.50 9.51
CA LYS A 216 -12.55 8.86 9.07
C LYS A 216 -11.62 9.27 7.94
N LEU A 217 -12.23 9.67 6.83
CA LEU A 217 -11.50 10.14 5.67
C LEU A 217 -10.98 11.57 5.87
N SER A 218 -9.77 11.84 5.35
CA SER A 218 -9.24 13.21 5.21
C SER A 218 -10.19 14.09 4.39
N VAL A 219 -10.03 15.41 4.49
CA VAL A 219 -10.86 16.35 3.71
C VAL A 219 -10.66 16.13 2.21
N ASP A 220 -9.40 15.99 1.76
CA ASP A 220 -9.07 15.78 0.35
C ASP A 220 -9.72 14.51 -0.19
N ASN A 221 -9.62 13.41 0.57
CA ASN A 221 -10.25 12.15 0.23
C ASN A 221 -11.77 12.26 0.11
N ARG A 222 -12.44 12.99 1.01
CA ARG A 222 -13.89 13.21 0.95
C ARG A 222 -14.32 13.99 -0.29
N GLU A 223 -13.54 14.98 -0.72
CA GLU A 223 -13.86 15.80 -1.91
C GLU A 223 -13.66 15.06 -3.24
N THR A 224 -12.97 13.92 -3.22
CA THR A 224 -12.87 13.03 -4.39
C THR A 224 -14.09 12.13 -4.56
N LEU A 225 -14.90 11.94 -3.51
CA LEU A 225 -16.05 11.04 -3.50
C LEU A 225 -17.33 11.76 -3.95
N TRP A 226 -18.29 10.98 -4.44
CA TRP A 226 -19.63 11.49 -4.67
C TRP A 226 -20.27 11.72 -3.29
N LYS A 227 -20.88 12.89 -3.12
CA LYS A 227 -21.69 13.23 -1.96
C LYS A 227 -23.07 13.71 -2.44
N PRO A 228 -24.15 13.39 -1.73
CA PRO A 228 -25.44 14.02 -1.99
C PRO A 228 -25.32 15.53 -1.82
N GLU A 229 -25.79 16.29 -2.80
CA GLU A 229 -25.96 17.76 -2.69
C GLU A 229 -27.27 18.12 -2.00
#